data_AF-A0A924XDF7-F1
#
_entry.id   AF-A0A924XDF7-F1
#
_cell.length_a   1.000
_cell.length_b   1.000
_cell.length_c   1.000
_cell.angle_alpha   90.00
_cell.angle_beta   90.00
_cell.angle_gamma   90.00
#
_symmetry.space_group_name_H-M   'P 1'
#
loop_
_entity.id
_entity.type
_entity.pdbx_description
1 polymer ?
#
loop_
_entity_poly.entity_id
_entity_poly.type
_entity_poly.pdbx_seq_one_letter_code
_entity_poly.pdbx_strand_id
1 'polypeptide(L)'
;MFVEGESRKIGRLRVPEALIDAMWASECIVLDAPVPVRVDLLKGEYAHYLAQPEALAQQLDCLVTLHGRETIARWQSLARGGQWNALVEELLLCHYDPAYRRSTLKHYPQLERAPHFPLADANDASFRRVAREVLEAATLHAA
;
A
#
# COMPACT_ATOMS: atom_id res chain seq x y z
N MET A 1 -8.61 -9.72 -17.00
CA MET A 1 -7.24 -9.23 -16.72
C MET A 1 -7.34 -8.36 -15.48
N PHE A 2 -6.42 -8.51 -14.53
CA PHE A 2 -6.37 -7.68 -13.32
C PHE A 2 -5.13 -6.77 -13.36
N VAL A 3 -5.23 -5.62 -12.73
CA VAL A 3 -4.17 -4.61 -12.63
C VAL A 3 -4.27 -3.96 -11.26
N GLU A 4 -3.13 -3.66 -10.65
CA GLU A 4 -3.09 -2.92 -9.38
C GLU A 4 -3.57 -1.49 -9.60
N GLY A 5 -4.30 -0.93 -8.63
CA GLY A 5 -4.83 0.43 -8.65
C GLY A 5 -3.72 1.49 -8.58
N GLU A 6 -2.95 1.63 -9.65
CA GLU A 6 -1.74 2.43 -9.67
C GLU A 6 -2.00 3.91 -9.95
N SER A 7 -1.07 4.74 -9.49
CA SER A 7 -1.07 6.17 -9.82
C SER A 7 -0.53 6.42 -11.22
N ARG A 8 -1.02 7.46 -11.90
CA ARG A 8 -0.55 7.87 -13.24
C ARG A 8 0.99 8.03 -13.34
N LYS A 9 1.67 8.34 -12.23
CA LYS A 9 3.11 8.60 -12.18
C LYS A 9 3.72 7.98 -10.92
N ILE A 10 4.81 7.22 -11.10
CA ILE A 10 5.65 6.66 -10.02
C ILE A 10 7.07 7.14 -10.26
N GLY A 11 7.57 8.03 -9.38
CA GLY A 11 8.89 8.62 -9.55
C GLY A 11 9.04 9.36 -10.90
N ARG A 12 9.81 8.79 -11.84
CA ARG A 12 9.97 9.33 -13.20
C ARG A 12 9.15 8.59 -14.26
N LEU A 13 8.53 7.47 -13.91
CA LEU A 13 7.75 6.63 -14.80
C LEU A 13 6.31 7.14 -14.90
N ARG A 14 5.70 7.00 -16.07
CA ARG A 14 4.30 7.36 -16.32
C ARG A 14 3.58 6.21 -17.02
N VAL A 15 2.37 5.94 -16.56
CA VAL A 15 1.46 5.01 -17.24
C VAL A 15 0.97 5.69 -18.52
N PRO A 16 0.91 4.98 -19.67
CA PRO A 16 0.31 5.50 -20.89
C PRO A 16 -1.12 5.97 -20.67
N GLU A 17 -1.50 7.08 -21.32
CA GLU A 17 -2.80 7.74 -21.10
C GLU A 17 -3.99 6.81 -21.37
N ALA A 18 -3.97 6.11 -22.51
CA ALA A 18 -5.03 5.15 -22.83
C ALA A 18 -5.17 4.01 -21.80
N LEU A 19 -4.08 3.62 -21.14
CA LEU A 19 -4.12 2.58 -20.11
C LEU A 19 -4.66 3.13 -18.79
N ILE A 20 -4.20 4.30 -18.34
CA ILE A 20 -4.66 4.87 -17.07
C ILE A 20 -6.14 5.24 -17.11
N ASP A 21 -6.65 5.73 -18.25
CA ASP A 21 -8.06 6.04 -18.43
C ASP A 21 -8.92 4.76 -18.37
N ALA A 22 -8.45 3.67 -18.99
CA ALA A 22 -9.12 2.37 -18.92
C ALA A 22 -9.10 1.80 -17.49
N MET A 23 -8.02 2.00 -16.73
CA MET A 23 -7.93 1.60 -15.32
C MET A 23 -8.92 2.38 -14.46
N TRP A 24 -9.00 3.71 -14.60
CA TRP A 24 -9.91 4.54 -13.80
C TRP A 24 -11.39 4.26 -14.08
N ALA A 25 -11.71 3.83 -15.30
CA ALA A 25 -13.06 3.44 -15.69
C ALA A 25 -13.44 2.00 -15.31
N SER A 26 -12.49 1.17 -14.86
CA SER A 26 -12.75 -0.24 -14.61
C SER A 26 -13.52 -0.48 -13.32
N GLU A 27 -14.14 -1.66 -13.23
CA GLU A 27 -14.58 -2.19 -11.95
C GLU A 27 -13.41 -2.30 -10.98
N CYS A 28 -13.70 -2.12 -9.70
CA CYS A 28 -12.71 -2.15 -8.64
C CYS A 28 -12.98 -3.36 -7.74
N ILE A 29 -11.90 -3.91 -7.19
CA ILE A 29 -11.92 -4.85 -6.07
C ILE A 29 -11.01 -4.31 -4.98
N VAL A 30 -11.35 -4.53 -3.72
CA VAL A 30 -10.52 -4.08 -2.59
C VAL A 30 -10.00 -5.29 -1.83
N LEU A 31 -8.69 -5.33 -1.61
CA LEU A 31 -8.06 -6.28 -0.70
C LEU A 31 -7.88 -5.62 0.67
N ASP A 32 -8.58 -6.12 1.68
CA ASP A 32 -8.47 -5.61 3.05
C ASP A 32 -7.43 -6.40 3.81
N ALA A 33 -6.21 -5.85 3.89
CA ALA A 33 -5.15 -6.36 4.74
C ALA A 33 -5.11 -5.58 6.06
N PRO A 34 -5.36 -6.23 7.22
CA PRO A 34 -5.17 -5.60 8.52
C PRO A 34 -3.76 -5.03 8.68
N VAL A 35 -3.61 -3.98 9.49
CA VAL A 35 -2.31 -3.31 9.73
C VAL A 35 -1.19 -4.31 10.07
N PRO A 36 -1.38 -5.30 10.99
CA PRO A 36 -0.31 -6.25 11.31
C PRO A 36 0.15 -7.07 10.09
N VAL A 37 -0.80 -7.48 9.23
CA VAL A 37 -0.51 -8.24 8.00
C VAL A 37 0.32 -7.39 7.03
N ARG A 38 -0.04 -6.12 6.86
CA ARG A 38 0.69 -5.16 6.01
C ARG A 38 2.10 -4.91 6.55
N VAL A 39 2.24 -4.77 7.87
CA VAL A 39 3.54 -4.60 8.54
C VAL A 39 4.44 -5.82 8.29
N ASP A 40 3.92 -7.03 8.47
CA ASP A 40 4.70 -8.25 8.28
C ASP A 40 5.13 -8.44 6.82
N LEU A 41 4.23 -8.18 5.86
CA LEU A 41 4.53 -8.21 4.44
C LEU A 41 5.68 -7.24 4.10
N LEU A 42 5.54 -5.97 4.48
CA LEU A 42 6.51 -4.93 4.14
C LEU A 42 7.87 -5.16 4.79
N LYS A 43 7.90 -5.68 6.02
CA LYS A 43 9.17 -6.05 6.65
C LYS A 43 9.91 -7.15 5.89
N GLY A 44 9.17 -8.09 5.30
CA GLY A 44 9.73 -9.12 4.42
C GLY A 44 10.28 -8.54 3.13
N GLU A 45 9.45 -7.80 2.39
CA GLU A 45 9.81 -7.22 1.08
C GLU A 45 10.95 -6.20 1.16
N TYR A 46 10.97 -5.41 2.23
CA TYR A 46 11.95 -4.34 2.45
C TYR A 46 13.00 -4.69 3.51
N ALA A 47 13.26 -5.97 3.76
CA ALA A 47 14.26 -6.43 4.74
C ALA A 47 15.65 -5.78 4.57
N HIS A 48 16.02 -5.46 3.32
CA HIS A 48 17.28 -4.77 2.97
C HIS A 48 17.39 -3.34 3.53
N TYR A 49 16.26 -2.64 3.74
CA TYR A 49 16.22 -1.35 4.43
C TYR A 49 16.34 -1.53 5.94
N LEU A 50 15.71 -2.57 6.50
CA LEU A 50 15.80 -2.86 7.94
C LEU A 50 17.23 -3.24 8.37
N ALA A 51 18.00 -3.81 7.44
CA ALA A 51 19.43 -4.08 7.64
C ALA A 51 20.30 -2.81 7.67
N GLN A 52 19.76 -1.64 7.31
CA GLN A 52 20.49 -0.37 7.20
C GLN A 52 19.75 0.75 7.95
N PRO A 53 19.59 0.65 9.28
CA PRO A 53 18.78 1.57 10.08
C PRO A 53 19.19 3.03 9.94
N GLU A 54 20.49 3.32 9.85
CA GLU A 54 20.96 4.71 9.74
C GLU A 54 20.67 5.32 8.36
N ALA A 55 20.80 4.53 7.30
CA ALA A 55 20.47 4.99 5.94
C ALA A 55 18.96 5.28 5.83
N LEU A 56 18.12 4.40 6.38
CA LEU A 56 16.68 4.62 6.45
C LEU A 56 16.34 5.87 7.29
N ALA A 57 16.98 6.03 8.44
CA ALA A 57 16.78 7.21 9.30
C ALA A 57 17.08 8.52 8.56
N GLN A 58 18.17 8.56 7.79
CA GLN A 58 18.52 9.72 6.97
C GLN A 58 17.50 9.96 5.85
N GLN A 59 16.97 8.90 5.22
CA GLN A 59 15.94 9.04 4.19
C GLN A 59 14.65 9.67 4.74
N LEU A 60 14.30 9.41 6.01
CA LEU A 60 13.11 10.00 6.65
C LEU A 60 13.17 11.54 6.76
N ASP A 61 14.36 12.15 6.66
CA ASP A 61 14.50 13.61 6.65
C ASP A 61 13.74 14.27 5.49
N CYS A 62 13.54 13.56 4.37
CA CYS A 62 12.77 14.10 3.24
C CYS A 62 11.29 14.37 3.58
N LEU A 63 10.80 13.80 4.69
CA LEU A 63 9.42 13.91 5.13
C LEU A 63 9.20 15.01 6.19
N VAL A 64 10.27 15.71 6.62
CA VAL A 64 10.20 16.75 7.67
C VAL A 64 9.21 17.86 7.32
N THR A 65 9.12 18.24 6.05
CA THR A 65 8.20 19.30 5.60
C THR A 65 6.73 18.89 5.66
N LEU A 66 6.45 17.59 5.66
CA LEU A 66 5.10 17.03 5.69
C LEU A 66 4.62 16.75 7.13
N HIS A 67 5.52 16.25 7.99
CA HIS A 67 5.14 15.73 9.32
C HIS A 67 5.77 16.48 10.49
N GLY A 68 6.69 17.41 10.23
CA GLY A 68 7.42 18.16 11.26
C GLY A 68 8.60 17.39 11.86
N ARG A 69 9.52 18.13 12.49
CA ARG A 69 10.78 17.57 13.01
C ARG A 69 10.59 16.58 14.15
N GLU A 70 9.60 16.79 15.02
CA GLU A 70 9.35 15.91 16.16
C GLU A 70 8.94 14.50 15.72
N THR A 71 7.98 14.40 14.79
CA THR A 71 7.54 13.13 14.20
C THR A 71 8.68 12.41 13.50
N ILE A 72 9.49 13.12 12.71
CA ILE A 72 10.64 12.51 12.03
C ILE A 72 11.70 12.04 13.03
N ALA A 73 11.99 12.81 14.07
CA ALA A 73 12.92 12.39 15.12
C ALA A 73 12.44 11.12 15.83
N ARG A 74 11.13 10.99 16.08
CA ARG A 74 10.51 9.76 16.60
C ARG A 74 10.76 8.59 15.64
N TRP A 75 10.42 8.71 14.37
CA TRP A 75 10.61 7.63 13.39
C TRP A 75 12.08 7.23 13.22
N GLN A 76 13.00 8.20 13.22
CA GLN A 76 14.43 7.92 13.21
C GLN A 76 14.88 7.16 14.46
N SER A 77 14.35 7.50 15.64
CA SER A 77 14.61 6.76 16.88
C SER A 77 14.10 5.32 16.80
N LEU A 78 12.87 5.11 16.28
CA LEU A 78 12.32 3.78 16.05
C LEU A 78 13.20 2.96 15.10
N ALA A 79 13.67 3.57 14.01
CA ALA A 79 14.57 2.92 13.06
C ALA A 79 15.89 2.50 13.70
N ARG A 80 16.57 3.43 14.39
CA ARG A 80 17.85 3.15 15.08
C ARG A 80 17.70 2.13 16.20
N GLY A 81 16.55 2.11 16.88
CA GLY A 81 16.22 1.15 17.92
C GLY A 81 15.74 -0.21 17.39
N GLY A 82 15.64 -0.41 16.07
CA GLY A 82 15.13 -1.65 15.48
C GLY A 82 13.65 -1.92 15.76
N GLN A 83 12.88 -0.90 16.13
CA GLN A 83 11.47 -1.00 16.48
C GLN A 83 10.60 -1.01 15.21
N TRP A 84 10.84 -1.99 14.34
CA TRP A 84 10.31 -2.03 12.97
C TRP A 84 8.80 -2.10 12.89
N ASN A 85 8.15 -2.84 13.79
CA ASN A 85 6.68 -2.93 13.79
C ASN A 85 6.05 -1.54 14.00
N ALA A 86 6.53 -0.81 15.01
CA ALA A 86 6.04 0.54 15.31
C ALA A 86 6.36 1.52 14.18
N LEU A 87 7.58 1.49 13.64
CA LEU A 87 7.97 2.38 12.55
C LEU A 87 7.11 2.17 11.29
N VAL A 88 6.96 0.91 10.86
CA VAL A 88 6.21 0.59 9.63
C VAL A 88 4.73 0.89 9.82
N GLU A 89 4.15 0.58 10.98
CA GLU A 89 2.77 0.93 11.31
C GLU A 89 2.53 2.45 11.26
N GLU A 90 3.39 3.24 11.89
CA GLU A 90 3.25 4.71 11.87
C GLU A 90 3.42 5.28 10.46
N LEU A 91 4.38 4.78 9.68
CA LEU A 91 4.54 5.19 8.28
C LEU A 91 3.30 4.84 7.44
N LEU A 92 2.73 3.65 7.62
CA LEU A 92 1.50 3.26 6.93
C LEU A 92 0.36 4.20 7.28
N LEU A 93 0.04 4.33 8.57
CA LEU A 93 -1.16 5.04 9.02
C LEU A 93 -1.05 6.56 8.87
N CYS A 94 0.13 7.13 9.10
CA CYS A 94 0.31 8.58 9.13
C CYS A 94 0.75 9.16 7.79
N HIS A 95 1.44 8.40 6.94
CA HIS A 95 1.99 8.92 5.68
C HIS A 95 1.34 8.29 4.44
N TYR A 96 1.39 6.96 4.33
CA TYR A 96 0.99 6.29 3.08
C TYR A 96 -0.52 6.15 2.93
N ASP A 97 -1.25 5.64 3.93
CA ASP A 97 -2.70 5.42 3.86
C ASP A 97 -3.47 6.72 3.55
N PRO A 98 -3.17 7.88 4.16
CA PRO A 98 -3.84 9.13 3.82
C PRO A 98 -3.53 9.61 2.39
N ALA A 99 -2.29 9.43 1.93
CA ALA A 99 -1.87 9.81 0.59
C ALA A 99 -2.55 8.95 -0.48
N TYR A 100 -2.56 7.62 -0.29
CA TYR A 100 -3.23 6.68 -1.18
C TYR A 100 -4.74 6.86 -1.17
N ARG A 101 -5.39 7.02 0.00
CA ARG A 101 -6.84 7.25 0.07
C ARG A 101 -7.26 8.47 -0.75
N ARG A 102 -6.53 9.59 -0.62
CA ARG A 102 -6.82 10.82 -1.36
C ARG A 102 -6.67 10.65 -2.87
N SER A 103 -5.62 9.96 -3.32
CA SER A 103 -5.38 9.73 -4.74
C SER A 103 -6.39 8.73 -5.33
N THR A 104 -6.68 7.65 -4.61
CA THR A 104 -7.49 6.54 -5.10
C THR A 104 -8.96 6.95 -5.20
N LEU A 105 -9.53 7.57 -4.15
CA LEU A 105 -10.92 8.06 -4.16
C LEU A 105 -11.16 9.12 -5.24
N LYS A 106 -10.13 9.88 -5.61
CA LYS A 106 -10.24 10.88 -6.68
C LYS A 106 -10.38 10.25 -8.06
N HIS A 107 -9.72 9.12 -8.32
CA HIS A 107 -9.58 8.59 -9.67
C HIS A 107 -10.39 7.31 -9.93
N TYR A 108 -10.78 6.58 -8.89
CA TYR A 108 -11.56 5.35 -9.00
C TYR A 108 -12.97 5.54 -8.42
N PRO A 109 -13.92 6.10 -9.19
CA PRO A 109 -15.26 6.41 -8.69
C PRO A 109 -16.07 5.17 -8.31
N GLN A 110 -15.70 3.99 -8.84
CA GLN A 110 -16.38 2.73 -8.53
C GLN A 110 -15.86 2.06 -7.23
N LEU A 111 -14.78 2.58 -6.64
CA LEU A 111 -14.12 1.96 -5.49
C LEU A 111 -15.04 1.84 -4.27
N GLU A 112 -15.91 2.83 -4.01
CA GLU A 112 -16.82 2.82 -2.85
C GLU A 112 -17.83 1.68 -2.88
N ARG A 113 -18.10 1.11 -4.07
CA ARG A 113 -19.04 0.00 -4.28
C ARG A 113 -18.32 -1.32 -4.56
N ALA A 114 -17.00 -1.31 -4.56
CA ALA A 114 -16.20 -2.47 -4.86
C ALA A 114 -16.46 -3.59 -3.81
N PRO A 115 -16.49 -4.86 -4.22
CA PRO A 115 -16.42 -5.95 -3.27
C PRO A 115 -15.08 -5.94 -2.53
N HIS A 116 -15.16 -6.25 -1.24
CA HIS A 116 -14.04 -6.29 -0.31
C HIS A 116 -13.67 -7.74 0.00
N PHE A 117 -12.37 -8.05 -0.11
CA PHE A 117 -11.83 -9.38 0.14
C PHE A 117 -10.79 -9.31 1.27
N PRO A 118 -11.05 -9.92 2.43
CA PRO A 118 -10.14 -9.87 3.56
C PRO A 118 -8.92 -10.78 3.36
N LEU A 119 -7.73 -10.19 3.50
CA LEU A 119 -6.47 -10.89 3.54
C LEU A 119 -6.04 -11.11 5.00
N ALA A 120 -6.31 -12.32 5.50
CA ALA A 120 -6.06 -12.67 6.89
C ALA A 120 -4.56 -12.73 7.25
N ASP A 121 -3.71 -13.15 6.29
CA ASP A 121 -2.27 -13.33 6.52
C ASP A 121 -1.46 -13.06 5.25
N ALA A 122 -0.19 -12.70 5.43
CA ALA A 122 0.79 -12.48 4.36
C ALA A 122 1.50 -13.78 3.94
N ASN A 123 0.74 -14.85 3.71
CA ASN A 123 1.27 -16.13 3.24
C ASN A 123 0.60 -16.61 1.95
N ASP A 124 1.29 -17.49 1.22
CA ASP A 124 0.83 -18.02 -0.07
C ASP A 124 -0.55 -18.67 -0.01
N ALA A 125 -0.91 -19.34 1.09
CA ALA A 125 -2.19 -20.00 1.22
C ALA A 125 -3.34 -18.97 1.31
N SER A 126 -3.15 -17.91 2.09
CA SER A 126 -4.08 -16.78 2.20
C SER A 126 -4.22 -16.05 0.86
N PHE A 127 -3.11 -15.78 0.16
CA PHE A 127 -3.15 -15.17 -1.17
C PHE A 127 -3.91 -16.04 -2.19
N ARG A 128 -3.64 -17.35 -2.24
CA ARG A 128 -4.33 -18.28 -3.14
C ARG A 128 -5.82 -18.43 -2.83
N ARG A 129 -6.21 -18.35 -1.54
CA ARG A 129 -7.62 -18.35 -1.15
C ARG A 129 -8.32 -17.11 -1.69
N VAL A 130 -7.81 -15.93 -1.37
CA VAL A 130 -8.41 -14.65 -1.81
C VAL A 130 -8.44 -14.55 -3.33
N ALA A 131 -7.39 -14.98 -4.04
CA ALA A 131 -7.37 -14.99 -5.49
C ALA A 131 -8.50 -15.84 -6.10
N ARG A 132 -8.84 -16.99 -5.49
CA ARG A 132 -9.98 -17.81 -5.94
C ARG A 132 -11.32 -17.10 -5.69
N GLU A 133 -11.50 -16.52 -4.52
CA GLU A 133 -12.72 -15.75 -4.18
C GLU A 133 -12.93 -14.58 -5.16
N VAL A 134 -11.86 -13.86 -5.50
CA VAL A 134 -11.88 -12.77 -6.49
C VAL A 134 -12.26 -13.29 -7.88
N LEU A 135 -11.67 -14.41 -8.32
CA LEU A 135 -11.97 -14.99 -9.63
C LEU A 135 -13.42 -15.44 -9.73
N GLU A 136 -13.96 -16.08 -8.69
CA GLU A 136 -15.36 -16.51 -8.62
C GLU A 136 -16.31 -15.30 -8.69
N ALA A 137 -16.02 -14.24 -7.94
CA ALA A 137 -16.82 -13.01 -7.95
C ALA A 137 -16.78 -12.27 -9.30
N ALA A 138 -15.62 -12.25 -9.96
CA ALA A 138 -15.45 -11.64 -11.27
C ALA A 138 -16.18 -12.42 -12.38
N THR A 139 -16.24 -13.76 -12.29
CA THR A 139 -17.00 -14.58 -13.24
C THR A 139 -18.51 -14.38 -13.12
N LEU A 140 -19.03 -14.07 -11.93
CA LEU A 140 -20.47 -13.81 -11.74
C LEU A 140 -20.94 -12.48 -12.35
N HIS A 141 -20.06 -11.48 -12.48
CA HIS A 141 -20.40 -10.18 -13.07
C HIS A 141 -20.28 -10.16 -14.60
N ALA A 142 -19.60 -11.14 -15.19
CA ALA A 142 -19.39 -11.26 -16.63
C ALA A 142 -20.45 -12.12 -17.36
N ALA A 143 -21.40 -12.72 -16.62
CA ALA A 143 -22.47 -13.59 -17.12
C ALA A 143 -23.83 -12.88 -17.11
#